data_AF-A0A2G9TMQ3-F1
#
_entry.id   AF-A0A2G9TMQ3-F1
#
_cell.length_a   1.000
_cell.length_b   1.000
_cell.length_c   1.000
_cell.angle_alpha   90.00
_cell.angle_beta   90.00
_cell.angle_gamma   90.00
#
_symmetry.space_group_name_H-M   'P 1'
#
loop_
_entity.id
_entity.type
_entity.pdbx_description
1 polymer ?
#
loop_
_entity_poly.entity_id
_entity_poly.type
_entity_poly.pdbx_seq_one_letter_code
_entity_poly.pdbx_strand_id
1 'polypeptide(L)'
;MERRLDKNEEVMRGEWVKAANYAKRLLSESRWSRCVYTYLLCILFAADTTCEESKRDETVAALARKIDGLRQRIAGKSIPLEKYCVKKANRFVAKRTLMFAHYEFMYFWNGFDIVAANSQIVQGILEDLQNIWHARQSKGLRVLPNYQGMIPCRKLPADADDRALYFFLRAVCLRILYQPTTAENCLREVLKL
;
A
#
# COMPACT_ATOMS: atom_id res chain seq x y z
N MET A 1 -0.71 26.05 19.28
CA MET A 1 -0.57 24.58 19.40
C MET A 1 -0.94 23.89 18.06
N GLU A 2 -1.11 24.66 16.97
CA GLU A 2 -1.46 24.21 15.60
C GLU A 2 -0.46 23.31 14.85
N ARG A 3 0.85 23.45 15.03
CA ARG A 3 1.85 22.92 14.06
C ARG A 3 2.06 21.40 14.04
N ARG A 4 1.26 20.61 14.78
CA ARG A 4 1.46 19.15 14.90
C ARG A 4 0.53 18.32 14.02
N LEU A 5 -0.56 18.90 13.51
CA LEU A 5 -1.55 18.18 12.71
C LEU A 5 -1.19 18.15 11.20
N ASP A 6 -0.54 19.19 10.67
CA ASP A 6 -0.20 19.29 9.23
C ASP A 6 0.67 18.13 8.72
N LYS A 7 1.59 17.62 9.53
CA LYS A 7 2.54 16.58 9.08
C LYS A 7 1.88 15.23 8.79
N ASN A 8 0.71 14.97 9.38
CA ASN A 8 -0.02 13.73 9.15
C ASN A 8 -0.98 13.82 7.95
N GLU A 9 -1.29 15.03 7.45
CA GLU A 9 -2.14 15.22 6.26
C GLU A 9 -1.42 14.93 4.94
N GLU A 10 -0.08 14.94 4.91
CA GLU A 10 0.65 14.90 3.64
C GLU A 10 0.53 13.55 2.91
N VAL A 11 0.58 12.43 3.64
CA VAL A 11 0.26 11.09 3.10
C VAL A 11 -1.17 11.05 2.56
N MET A 12 -2.06 11.77 3.24
CA MET A 12 -3.49 11.78 2.97
C MET A 12 -3.84 12.62 1.74
N ARG A 13 -2.94 13.51 1.29
CA ARG A 13 -3.10 14.31 0.07
C ARG A 13 -2.46 13.67 -1.18
N GLY A 14 -1.93 12.45 -1.06
CA GLY A 14 -1.28 11.75 -2.18
C GLY A 14 0.11 12.27 -2.53
N GLU A 15 0.76 13.02 -1.63
CA GLU A 15 2.11 13.54 -1.84
C GLU A 15 3.18 12.50 -1.44
N TRP A 16 3.23 11.39 -2.19
CA TRP A 16 4.03 10.20 -1.87
C TRP A 16 5.52 10.49 -1.68
N VAL A 17 6.08 11.43 -2.44
CA VAL A 17 7.50 11.83 -2.34
C VAL A 17 7.81 12.47 -0.98
N LYS A 18 6.95 13.36 -0.49
CA LYS A 18 7.15 14.00 0.82
C LYS A 18 6.96 12.98 1.94
N ALA A 19 5.94 12.13 1.82
CA ALA A 19 5.73 11.02 2.74
C ALA A 19 6.97 10.08 2.80
N ALA A 20 7.57 9.75 1.66
CA ALA A 20 8.77 8.92 1.60
C ALA A 20 9.96 9.58 2.30
N ASN A 21 10.10 10.91 2.20
CA ASN A 21 11.12 11.66 2.95
C ASN A 21 10.91 11.56 4.47
N TYR A 22 9.68 11.65 4.96
CA TYR A 22 9.41 11.41 6.39
C TYR A 22 9.68 9.97 6.80
N ALA A 23 9.30 8.98 5.99
CA ALA A 23 9.62 7.57 6.25
C ALA A 23 11.13 7.34 6.32
N LYS A 24 11.91 7.98 5.44
CA LYS A 24 13.38 7.94 5.47
C LYS A 24 13.95 8.56 6.74
N ARG A 25 13.39 9.68 7.20
CA ARG A 25 13.79 10.32 8.47
C ARG A 25 13.45 9.45 9.68
N LEU A 26 12.27 8.84 9.70
CA LEU A 26 11.90 7.87 10.75
C LEU A 26 12.87 6.70 10.76
N LEU A 27 13.27 6.19 9.60
CA LEU A 27 14.25 5.12 9.48
C LEU A 27 15.64 5.49 10.04
N SER A 28 16.06 6.76 9.93
CA SER A 28 17.34 7.23 10.46
C SER A 28 17.30 7.65 11.92
N GLU A 29 16.21 8.27 12.37
CA GLU A 29 16.12 8.94 13.67
C GLU A 29 15.42 8.09 14.74
N SER A 30 14.49 7.19 14.35
CA SER A 30 13.67 6.42 15.30
C SER A 30 14.22 5.01 15.56
N ARG A 31 14.16 4.59 16.83
CA ARG A 31 14.56 3.25 17.29
C ARG A 31 13.40 2.25 17.34
N TRP A 32 12.19 2.66 16.96
CA TRP A 32 10.99 1.85 17.17
C TRP A 32 10.95 0.56 16.32
N SER A 33 11.04 0.67 14.99
CA SER A 33 11.17 -0.50 14.13
C SER A 33 11.72 -0.14 12.75
N ARG A 34 12.96 -0.56 12.47
CA ARG A 34 13.57 -0.40 11.15
C ARG A 34 12.84 -1.22 10.08
N CYS A 35 12.28 -2.37 10.46
CA CYS A 35 11.47 -3.22 9.59
C CYS A 35 10.24 -2.46 9.09
N VAL A 36 9.48 -1.87 10.00
CA VAL A 36 8.26 -1.12 9.67
C VAL A 36 8.57 0.11 8.82
N TYR A 37 9.58 0.91 9.18
CA TYR A 37 9.92 2.11 8.40
C TYR A 37 10.47 1.79 7.00
N THR A 38 11.20 0.68 6.86
CA THR A 38 11.66 0.21 5.54
C THR A 38 10.47 -0.26 4.69
N TYR A 39 9.49 -0.93 5.30
CA TYR A 39 8.26 -1.30 4.61
C TYR A 39 7.43 -0.08 4.20
N LEU A 40 7.29 0.91 5.09
CA LEU A 40 6.60 2.17 4.79
C LEU A 40 7.28 2.90 3.62
N LEU A 41 8.60 2.99 3.62
CA LEU A 41 9.35 3.58 2.51
C LEU A 41 9.10 2.80 1.20
N CYS A 42 9.09 1.47 1.27
CA CYS A 42 8.83 0.58 0.13
C CYS A 42 7.46 0.83 -0.51
N ILE A 43 6.39 0.88 0.29
CA ILE A 43 5.02 1.07 -0.22
C ILE A 43 4.77 2.49 -0.73
N LEU A 44 5.44 3.50 -0.16
CA LEU A 44 5.35 4.89 -0.62
C LEU A 44 6.07 5.08 -1.96
N PHE A 45 7.26 4.50 -2.14
CA PHE A 45 7.90 4.46 -3.46
C PHE A 45 7.07 3.70 -4.49
N ALA A 46 6.41 2.61 -4.09
CA ALA A 46 5.52 1.87 -4.98
C ALA A 46 4.28 2.68 -5.42
N ALA A 47 3.81 3.61 -4.59
CA ALA A 47 2.70 4.51 -4.89
C ALA A 47 3.10 5.69 -5.78
N ASP A 48 4.38 6.08 -5.77
CA ASP A 48 4.88 7.25 -6.48
C ASP A 48 4.93 7.02 -8.01
N THR A 49 4.00 7.64 -8.73
CA THR A 49 3.92 7.59 -10.19
C THR A 49 4.79 8.63 -10.90
N THR A 50 5.43 9.55 -10.16
CA THR A 50 6.26 10.62 -10.73
C THR A 50 7.65 10.14 -11.15
N CYS A 51 8.14 9.06 -10.54
CA CYS A 51 9.41 8.43 -10.88
C CYS A 51 9.27 7.48 -12.08
N GLU A 52 10.34 7.36 -12.86
CA GLU A 52 10.45 6.37 -13.92
C GLU A 52 10.19 4.95 -13.41
N GLU A 53 9.38 4.21 -14.15
CA GLU A 53 8.86 2.92 -13.72
C GLU A 53 9.97 1.90 -13.41
N SER A 54 10.99 1.80 -14.26
CA SER A 54 12.11 0.87 -14.03
C SER A 54 12.84 1.15 -12.72
N LYS A 55 13.17 2.42 -12.48
CA LYS A 55 13.91 2.84 -11.28
C LYS A 55 13.10 2.63 -10.02
N ARG A 56 11.79 2.89 -10.08
CA ARG A 56 10.85 2.62 -8.99
C ARG A 56 10.83 1.13 -8.68
N ASP A 57 10.62 0.28 -9.68
CA ASP A 57 10.50 -1.17 -9.48
C ASP A 57 11.78 -1.79 -8.91
N GLU A 58 12.95 -1.34 -9.38
CA GLU A 58 14.25 -1.74 -8.84
C GLU A 58 14.41 -1.33 -7.38
N THR A 59 14.04 -0.09 -7.04
CA THR A 59 14.10 0.44 -5.68
C THR A 59 13.18 -0.34 -4.74
N VAL A 60 11.93 -0.54 -5.13
CA VAL A 60 10.93 -1.29 -4.35
C VAL A 60 11.40 -2.75 -4.17
N ALA A 61 11.93 -3.39 -5.22
CA ALA A 61 12.48 -4.74 -5.13
C ALA A 61 13.73 -4.84 -4.23
N ALA A 62 14.57 -3.82 -4.21
CA ALA A 62 15.73 -3.75 -3.31
C ALA A 62 15.30 -3.55 -1.85
N LEU A 63 14.31 -2.71 -1.60
CA LEU A 63 13.76 -2.49 -0.25
C LEU A 63 13.03 -3.74 0.26
N ALA A 64 12.14 -4.33 -0.54
CA ALA A 64 11.35 -5.49 -0.16
C ALA A 64 12.21 -6.68 0.30
N ARG A 65 13.32 -6.95 -0.40
CA ARG A 65 14.26 -8.03 -0.05
C ARG A 65 14.96 -7.83 1.31
N LYS A 66 15.09 -6.60 1.79
CA LYS A 66 15.77 -6.30 3.06
C LYS A 66 14.87 -6.48 4.28
N ILE A 67 13.55 -6.39 4.10
CA ILE A 67 12.59 -6.23 5.21
C ILE A 67 12.62 -7.42 6.19
N ASP A 68 12.70 -8.67 5.70
CA ASP A 68 12.73 -9.85 6.57
C ASP A 68 13.96 -9.88 7.50
N GLY A 69 15.12 -9.45 6.98
CA GLY A 69 16.36 -9.36 7.75
C GLY A 69 16.37 -8.27 8.82
N LEU A 70 15.41 -7.34 8.80
CA LEU A 70 15.32 -6.23 9.75
C LEU A 70 14.38 -6.53 10.94
N ARG A 71 13.73 -7.69 10.96
CA ARG A 71 12.77 -8.07 12.00
C ARG A 71 13.48 -8.26 13.34
N GLN A 72 12.93 -7.64 14.37
CA GLN A 72 13.36 -7.74 15.74
C GLN A 72 12.57 -8.83 16.48
N ARG A 73 13.20 -9.39 17.53
CA ARG A 73 12.53 -10.25 18.49
C ARG A 73 12.65 -9.63 19.87
N ILE A 74 11.53 -9.55 20.58
CA ILE A 74 11.47 -9.09 21.97
C ILE A 74 11.08 -10.30 22.81
N ALA A 75 11.94 -10.67 23.77
CA ALA A 75 11.77 -11.88 24.58
C ALA A 75 11.50 -13.15 23.73
N GLY A 76 12.24 -13.30 22.63
CA GLY A 76 12.12 -14.43 21.70
C GLY A 76 10.90 -14.40 20.76
N LYS A 77 9.95 -13.47 20.97
CA LYS A 77 8.74 -13.32 20.14
C LYS A 77 8.94 -12.25 19.07
N SER A 78 8.42 -12.48 17.87
CA SER A 78 8.39 -11.47 16.81
C SER A 78 7.30 -10.43 17.08
N ILE A 79 7.56 -9.18 16.72
CA ILE A 79 6.55 -8.11 16.77
C ILE A 79 5.48 -8.40 15.69
N PRO A 80 4.18 -8.46 16.04
CA PRO A 80 3.12 -8.81 15.09
C PRO A 80 3.10 -7.93 13.84
N LEU A 81 3.31 -6.62 14.02
CA LEU A 81 3.34 -5.67 12.90
C LEU A 81 4.53 -5.90 11.96
N GLU A 82 5.72 -6.21 12.49
CA GLU A 82 6.85 -6.54 11.64
C GLU A 82 6.59 -7.82 10.85
N LYS A 83 5.93 -8.81 11.46
CA LYS A 83 5.52 -10.04 10.77
C LYS A 83 4.54 -9.74 9.62
N TYR A 84 3.62 -8.80 9.81
CA TYR A 84 2.74 -8.30 8.75
C TYR A 84 3.55 -7.67 7.60
N CYS A 85 4.46 -6.74 7.92
CA CYS A 85 5.30 -6.05 6.92
C CYS A 85 6.12 -7.04 6.09
N VAL A 86 6.75 -8.02 6.76
CA VAL A 86 7.51 -9.11 6.13
C VAL A 86 6.60 -9.94 5.22
N LYS A 87 5.41 -10.35 5.68
CA LYS A 87 4.48 -11.13 4.87
C LYS A 87 4.10 -10.40 3.58
N LYS A 88 3.84 -9.09 3.66
CA LYS A 88 3.50 -8.25 2.51
C LYS A 88 4.68 -8.03 1.58
N ALA A 89 5.88 -7.77 2.12
CA ALA A 89 7.10 -7.65 1.33
C ALA A 89 7.43 -8.95 0.58
N ASN A 90 7.32 -10.11 1.24
CA ASN A 90 7.55 -11.41 0.62
C ASN A 90 6.51 -11.72 -0.48
N ARG A 91 5.24 -11.33 -0.26
CA ARG A 91 4.22 -11.40 -1.31
C ARG A 91 4.60 -10.54 -2.52
N PHE A 92 5.12 -9.33 -2.31
CA PHE A 92 5.61 -8.52 -3.43
C PHE A 92 6.77 -9.20 -4.17
N VAL A 93 7.74 -9.76 -3.46
CA VAL A 93 8.86 -10.48 -4.11
C VAL A 93 8.34 -11.65 -4.97
N ALA A 94 7.32 -12.36 -4.50
CA ALA A 94 6.75 -13.52 -5.19
C ALA A 94 5.77 -13.16 -6.33
N LYS A 95 4.91 -12.15 -6.12
CA LYS A 95 3.77 -11.82 -7.01
C LYS A 95 3.95 -10.50 -7.78
N ARG A 96 4.97 -9.71 -7.42
CA ARG A 96 5.29 -8.40 -8.01
C ARG A 96 4.15 -7.38 -7.93
N THR A 97 3.33 -7.49 -6.89
CA THR A 97 2.23 -6.55 -6.62
C THR A 97 2.27 -6.05 -5.17
N LEU A 98 2.26 -4.72 -5.02
CA LEU A 98 1.99 -3.97 -3.79
C LEU A 98 0.76 -3.08 -3.99
N MET A 99 -0.17 -3.53 -4.84
CA MET A 99 -1.34 -2.74 -5.19
C MET A 99 -2.10 -2.37 -3.91
N PHE A 100 -2.37 -1.08 -3.76
CA PHE A 100 -3.02 -0.47 -2.59
C PHE A 100 -2.32 -0.68 -1.24
N ALA A 101 -1.07 -1.16 -1.20
CA ALA A 101 -0.40 -1.43 0.08
C ALA A 101 -0.26 -0.18 0.96
N HIS A 102 -0.11 1.01 0.37
CA HIS A 102 -0.09 2.30 1.08
C HIS A 102 -1.44 2.61 1.75
N TYR A 103 -2.57 2.41 1.05
CA TYR A 103 -3.90 2.57 1.64
C TYR A 103 -4.25 1.47 2.64
N GLU A 104 -3.82 0.23 2.40
CA GLU A 104 -3.96 -0.86 3.37
C GLU A 104 -3.23 -0.54 4.67
N PHE A 105 -1.98 -0.04 4.56
CA PHE A 105 -1.19 0.35 5.71
C PHE A 105 -1.79 1.57 6.41
N MET A 106 -2.32 2.54 5.66
CA MET A 106 -3.07 3.66 6.22
C MET A 106 -4.30 3.16 7.00
N TYR A 107 -5.06 2.20 6.47
CA TYR A 107 -6.19 1.59 7.17
C TYR A 107 -5.75 0.89 8.46
N PHE A 108 -4.67 0.11 8.41
CA PHE A 108 -4.11 -0.57 9.59
C PHE A 108 -3.78 0.41 10.74
N TRP A 109 -3.39 1.64 10.41
CA TRP A 109 -3.08 2.70 11.38
C TRP A 109 -4.24 3.63 11.73
N ASN A 110 -5.48 3.24 11.42
CA ASN A 110 -6.68 4.08 11.59
C ASN A 110 -6.59 5.42 10.84
N GLY A 111 -5.79 5.50 9.78
CA GLY A 111 -5.62 6.71 8.98
C GLY A 111 -6.91 7.19 8.33
N PHE A 112 -7.82 6.25 8.00
CA PHE A 112 -9.14 6.58 7.47
C PHE A 112 -10.02 7.34 8.47
N ASP A 113 -9.90 7.06 9.78
CA ASP A 113 -10.65 7.78 10.80
C ASP A 113 -10.12 9.21 10.97
N ILE A 114 -8.81 9.41 10.76
CA ILE A 114 -8.17 10.73 10.79
C ILE A 114 -8.69 11.61 9.63
N VAL A 115 -8.79 11.05 8.43
CA VAL A 115 -9.24 11.81 7.23
C VAL A 115 -10.76 11.85 7.08
N ALA A 116 -11.52 11.10 7.89
CA ALA A 116 -12.96 10.94 7.70
C ALA A 116 -13.75 12.25 7.74
N ALA A 117 -13.26 13.25 8.50
CA ALA A 117 -13.86 14.57 8.57
C ALA A 117 -13.70 15.39 7.28
N ASN A 118 -12.76 15.03 6.40
CA ASN A 118 -12.50 15.72 5.15
C ASN A 118 -12.92 14.85 3.95
N SER A 119 -14.16 15.06 3.48
CA SER A 119 -14.73 14.31 2.37
C SER A 119 -13.96 14.47 1.06
N GLN A 120 -13.29 15.62 0.82
CA GLN A 120 -12.50 15.85 -0.39
C GLN A 120 -11.28 14.92 -0.45
N ILE A 121 -10.59 14.75 0.69
CA ILE A 121 -9.47 13.81 0.79
C ILE A 121 -9.95 12.38 0.50
N VAL A 122 -11.06 11.97 1.11
CA VAL A 122 -11.61 10.63 0.93
C VAL A 122 -12.09 10.40 -0.50
N GLN A 123 -12.65 11.41 -1.17
CA GLN A 123 -12.98 11.37 -2.59
C GLN A 123 -11.73 11.18 -3.45
N GLY A 124 -10.65 11.93 -3.18
CA GLY A 124 -9.38 11.77 -3.89
C GLY A 124 -8.80 10.35 -3.74
N ILE A 125 -8.86 9.78 -2.53
CA ILE A 125 -8.45 8.39 -2.29
C ILE A 125 -9.32 7.42 -3.10
N LEU A 126 -10.65 7.62 -3.11
CA LEU A 126 -11.57 6.77 -3.86
C LEU A 126 -11.32 6.82 -5.38
N GLU A 127 -11.07 8.01 -5.92
CA GLU A 127 -10.73 8.20 -7.34
C GLU A 127 -9.40 7.52 -7.68
N ASP A 128 -8.37 7.68 -6.84
CA ASP A 128 -7.08 7.02 -7.03
C ASP A 128 -7.19 5.49 -6.98
N LEU A 129 -7.97 4.95 -6.02
CA LEU A 129 -8.28 3.50 -5.95
C LEU A 129 -8.88 2.99 -7.28
N GLN A 130 -9.85 3.73 -7.83
CA GLN A 130 -10.50 3.38 -9.10
C GLN A 130 -9.52 3.46 -10.27
N ASN A 131 -8.71 4.52 -10.34
CA ASN A 131 -7.72 4.73 -11.40
C ASN A 131 -6.69 3.60 -11.43
N ILE A 132 -6.13 3.23 -10.27
CA ILE A 132 -5.19 2.11 -10.14
C ILE A 132 -5.87 0.80 -10.59
N TRP A 133 -7.11 0.56 -10.17
CA TRP A 133 -7.88 -0.63 -10.54
C TRP A 133 -8.17 -0.72 -12.05
N HIS A 134 -8.54 0.39 -12.69
CA HIS A 134 -8.76 0.45 -14.13
C HIS A 134 -7.45 0.31 -14.93
N ALA A 135 -6.37 0.93 -14.47
CA ALA A 135 -5.04 0.78 -15.07
C ALA A 135 -4.57 -0.68 -15.01
N ARG A 136 -4.85 -1.39 -13.90
CA ARG A 136 -4.50 -2.80 -13.73
C ARG A 136 -5.29 -3.73 -14.66
N GLN A 137 -6.56 -3.46 -14.89
CA GLN A 137 -7.41 -4.24 -15.80
C GLN A 137 -7.01 -4.06 -17.27
N SER A 138 -6.68 -2.84 -17.68
CA SER A 138 -6.28 -2.54 -19.05
C SER A 138 -4.90 -3.14 -19.40
N LYS A 139 -3.92 -3.00 -18.49
CA LYS A 139 -2.52 -3.40 -18.71
C LYS A 139 -2.21 -4.87 -18.36
N GLY A 140 -3.04 -5.56 -17.58
CA GLY A 140 -2.73 -6.93 -17.10
C GLY A 140 -1.56 -6.95 -16.09
N LEU A 141 -1.24 -8.12 -15.52
CA LEU A 141 -0.11 -8.25 -14.58
C LEU A 141 1.20 -8.22 -15.38
N ARG A 142 2.11 -7.28 -15.09
CA ARG A 142 3.44 -7.27 -15.69
C ARG A 142 4.38 -8.17 -14.89
N VAL A 143 4.82 -9.26 -15.51
CA VAL A 143 5.90 -10.09 -14.97
C VAL A 143 7.22 -9.41 -15.34
N LEU A 144 8.06 -9.08 -14.35
CA LEU A 144 9.40 -8.53 -14.59
C LEU A 144 10.26 -9.57 -15.34
N PRO A 145 11.07 -9.16 -16.35
CA PRO A 145 11.74 -10.07 -17.28
C PRO A 145 12.85 -10.97 -16.71
N ASN A 146 13.13 -10.94 -15.39
CA ASN A 146 14.24 -11.67 -14.76
C ASN A 146 13.80 -12.85 -13.87
N TYR A 147 12.72 -13.56 -14.22
CA TYR A 147 12.46 -14.88 -13.63
C TYR A 147 12.50 -15.94 -14.74
N GLN A 148 13.51 -16.80 -14.64
CA GLN A 148 13.81 -17.84 -15.61
C GLN A 148 12.68 -18.89 -15.62
N GLY A 149 11.88 -18.89 -16.69
CA GLY A 149 10.77 -19.81 -16.87
C GLY A 149 9.70 -19.20 -17.79
N MET A 150 9.84 -19.45 -19.09
CA MET A 150 8.94 -18.98 -20.14
C MET A 150 7.47 -19.29 -19.86
N ILE A 151 6.63 -18.27 -19.73
CA ILE A 151 5.22 -18.29 -20.16
C ILE A 151 4.93 -16.94 -20.84
N PRO A 152 4.36 -16.89 -22.04
CA PRO A 152 3.98 -15.63 -22.70
C PRO A 152 3.03 -14.82 -21.80
N CYS A 153 3.17 -13.49 -21.82
CA CYS A 153 2.31 -12.51 -21.14
C CYS A 153 0.82 -12.77 -21.38
N ARG A 154 0.20 -13.64 -20.57
CA ARG A 154 -1.24 -13.67 -20.41
C ARG A 154 -1.59 -12.47 -19.53
N LYS A 155 -2.60 -11.67 -19.90
CA LYS A 155 -3.17 -10.67 -18.99
C LYS A 155 -3.73 -11.44 -17.78
N LEU A 156 -2.92 -11.70 -16.76
CA LEU A 156 -3.44 -12.34 -15.56
C LEU A 156 -4.35 -11.33 -14.86
N PRO A 157 -5.58 -11.74 -14.51
CA PRO A 157 -6.45 -10.91 -13.68
C PRO A 157 -5.71 -10.55 -12.38
N ALA A 158 -6.12 -9.46 -11.74
CA ALA A 158 -5.69 -9.19 -10.36
C ALA A 158 -5.94 -10.44 -9.51
N ASP A 159 -4.96 -10.81 -8.68
CA ASP A 159 -5.12 -11.99 -7.83
C ASP A 159 -6.24 -11.73 -6.79
N ALA A 160 -6.78 -12.80 -6.20
CA ALA A 160 -7.92 -12.68 -5.28
C ALA A 160 -7.66 -11.68 -4.14
N ASP A 161 -6.44 -11.64 -3.59
CA ASP A 161 -6.05 -10.71 -2.54
C ASP A 161 -6.13 -9.25 -3.01
N ASP A 162 -5.58 -8.91 -4.17
CA ASP A 162 -5.61 -7.55 -4.74
C ASP A 162 -7.06 -7.10 -5.03
N ARG A 163 -7.91 -8.03 -5.49
CA ARG A 163 -9.34 -7.76 -5.74
C ARG A 163 -10.11 -7.53 -4.44
N ALA A 164 -9.88 -8.39 -3.44
CA ALA A 164 -10.50 -8.25 -2.12
C ALA A 164 -10.11 -6.90 -1.49
N LEU A 165 -8.83 -6.54 -1.57
CA LEU A 165 -8.31 -5.29 -1.04
C LEU A 165 -8.92 -4.06 -1.73
N TYR A 166 -9.06 -4.09 -3.06
CA TYR A 166 -9.73 -3.02 -3.81
C TYR A 166 -11.16 -2.78 -3.30
N PHE A 167 -11.98 -3.83 -3.30
CA PHE A 167 -13.39 -3.69 -2.93
C PHE A 167 -13.56 -3.32 -1.47
N PHE A 168 -12.70 -3.85 -0.59
CA PHE A 168 -12.67 -3.48 0.82
C PHE A 168 -12.37 -1.99 1.02
N LEU A 169 -11.25 -1.49 0.48
CA LEU A 169 -10.85 -0.09 0.64
C LEU A 169 -11.85 0.87 -0.02
N ARG A 170 -12.42 0.47 -1.16
CA ARG A 170 -13.51 1.22 -1.81
C ARG A 170 -14.74 1.29 -0.90
N ALA A 171 -15.13 0.20 -0.26
CA ALA A 171 -16.25 0.19 0.69
C ALA A 171 -15.97 1.10 1.90
N VAL A 172 -14.73 1.11 2.41
CA VAL A 172 -14.32 2.01 3.51
C VAL A 172 -14.52 3.48 3.10
N CYS A 173 -14.05 3.88 1.92
CA CYS A 173 -14.23 5.24 1.42
C CYS A 173 -15.70 5.60 1.24
N LEU A 174 -16.47 4.72 0.59
CA LEU A 174 -17.91 4.93 0.34
C LEU A 174 -18.72 5.05 1.63
N ARG A 175 -18.38 4.27 2.67
CA ARG A 175 -19.00 4.38 3.99
C ARG A 175 -18.77 5.76 4.61
N ILE A 176 -17.54 6.27 4.54
CA ILE A 176 -17.18 7.60 5.06
C ILE A 176 -17.89 8.70 4.27
N LEU A 177 -18.07 8.51 2.95
CA LEU A 177 -18.81 9.42 2.08
C LEU A 177 -20.34 9.27 2.16
N TYR A 178 -20.87 8.58 3.18
CA TYR A 178 -22.30 8.36 3.39
C TYR A 178 -23.03 7.66 2.24
N GLN A 179 -22.36 6.72 1.57
CA GLN A 179 -22.94 5.85 0.52
C GLN A 179 -22.98 4.37 0.95
N PRO A 180 -23.80 4.01 1.97
CA PRO A 180 -23.77 2.68 2.59
C PRO A 180 -24.19 1.55 1.65
N THR A 181 -25.20 1.75 0.79
CA THR A 181 -25.67 0.71 -0.15
C THR A 181 -24.58 0.33 -1.15
N THR A 182 -23.86 1.32 -1.70
CA THR A 182 -22.74 1.08 -2.61
C THR A 182 -21.57 0.40 -1.90
N ALA A 183 -21.30 0.80 -0.65
CA ALA A 183 -20.28 0.17 0.18
C ALA A 183 -20.60 -1.31 0.44
N GLU A 184 -21.85 -1.63 0.80
CA GLU A 184 -22.30 -3.01 1.01
C GLU A 184 -22.14 -3.85 -0.26
N ASN A 185 -22.51 -3.31 -1.42
CA ASN A 185 -22.30 -4.00 -2.70
C ASN A 185 -20.82 -4.31 -2.95
N CYS A 186 -19.91 -3.41 -2.60
CA CYS A 186 -18.48 -3.67 -2.69
C CYS A 186 -18.06 -4.81 -1.75
N LEU A 187 -18.55 -4.84 -0.51
CA LEU A 187 -18.26 -5.92 0.43
C LEU A 187 -18.83 -7.26 -0.02
N ARG A 188 -19.98 -7.28 -0.70
CA ARG A 188 -20.55 -8.49 -1.32
C ARG A 188 -19.64 -9.05 -2.41
N GLU A 189 -18.89 -8.22 -3.14
CA GLU A 189 -17.87 -8.70 -4.08
C GLU A 189 -16.69 -9.37 -3.38
N VAL A 190 -16.30 -8.90 -2.20
CA VAL A 190 -15.25 -9.55 -1.40
C VAL A 190 -15.66 -10.96 -0.97
N LEU A 191 -16.94 -11.15 -0.59
CA LEU A 191 -17.45 -12.46 -0.16
C LEU A 191 -17.51 -13.52 -1.28
N LYS A 192 -17.35 -13.12 -2.54
CA LYS A 192 -17.37 -14.02 -3.71
C LYS A 192 -15.98 -14.56 -4.08
N LEU A 193 -14.91 -14.06 -3.46
CA LEU A 193 -13.52 -14.36 -3.78
C LEU A 193 -12.97 -15.53 -2.93
#